data_AF-A0A7W1TPF8-F1
#
_entry.id   AF-A0A7W1TPF8-F1
#
_cell.length_a   1.000
_cell.length_b   1.000
_cell.length_c   1.000
_cell.angle_alpha   90.00
_cell.angle_beta   90.00
_cell.angle_gamma   90.00
#
_symmetry.space_group_name_H-M   'P 1'
#
loop_
_entity.id
_entity.type
_entity.pdbx_description
1 polymer ?
#
loop_
_entity_poly.entity_id
_entity_poly.type
_entity_poly.pdbx_seq_one_letter_code
_entity_poly.pdbx_strand_id
1 'polypeptide(L)'
;MNDLAVSDTGIEGQVMIGPIRPVERPGIMNQRPHQATVTVVDQNGQPVAQVHSGTDGQFRIPLKPGTYIMRPESPGNYPRAPQHQVVTVIQNRFTHVTLAYDSGIR
;
A
#
# COMPACT_ATOMS: atom_id res chain seq x y z
N MET A 1 -4.74 -29.44 -18.52
CA MET A 1 -4.86 -29.79 -17.08
C MET A 1 -4.68 -28.50 -16.29
N ASN A 2 -5.62 -28.23 -15.37
CA ASN A 2 -5.77 -27.03 -14.56
C ASN A 2 -4.46 -26.42 -14.07
N ASP A 3 -4.32 -25.10 -14.17
CA ASP A 3 -4.17 -24.31 -12.95
C ASP A 3 -4.54 -22.83 -13.20
N LEU A 4 -5.83 -22.49 -13.07
CA LEU A 4 -6.21 -21.13 -12.70
C LEU A 4 -6.03 -20.97 -11.19
N ALA A 5 -4.83 -21.31 -10.68
CA ALA A 5 -4.47 -20.95 -9.33
C ALA A 5 -4.51 -19.42 -9.29
N VAL A 6 -5.60 -18.91 -8.71
CA VAL A 6 -5.58 -17.64 -8.00
C VAL A 6 -4.30 -17.70 -7.18
N SER A 7 -3.27 -16.99 -7.63
CA SER A 7 -1.95 -17.14 -7.02
C SER A 7 -2.10 -16.67 -5.59
N ASP A 8 -2.00 -17.58 -4.62
CA ASP A 8 -2.05 -17.25 -3.18
C ASP A 8 -0.79 -16.50 -2.72
N THR A 9 -0.09 -15.88 -3.67
CA THR A 9 1.20 -15.21 -3.53
C THR A 9 1.04 -13.77 -3.98
N GLY A 10 1.53 -12.83 -3.17
CA GLY A 10 1.52 -11.42 -3.55
C GLY A 10 1.65 -10.48 -2.38
N ILE A 11 1.05 -9.30 -2.54
CA ILE A 11 0.99 -8.25 -1.53
C ILE A 11 -0.45 -7.95 -1.18
N GLU A 12 -0.77 -7.91 0.11
CA GLU A 12 -1.99 -7.33 0.66
C GLU A 12 -1.62 -6.09 1.46
N GLY A 13 -2.28 -4.98 1.20
CA GLY A 13 -1.91 -3.71 1.80
C GLY A 13 -3.09 -2.96 2.39
N GLN A 14 -2.79 -2.22 3.46
CA GLN A 14 -3.69 -1.27 4.09
C GLN A 14 -3.12 0.14 3.93
N VAL A 15 -3.89 1.03 3.32
CA VAL A 15 -3.56 2.45 3.23
C VAL A 15 -4.33 3.20 4.30
N MET A 16 -3.62 3.97 5.10
CA MET A 16 -4.15 4.82 6.17
C MET A 16 -3.72 6.26 5.93
N ILE A 17 -4.50 7.21 6.41
CA ILE A 17 -4.15 8.64 6.44
C ILE A 17 -4.34 9.19 7.84
N GLY A 18 -3.41 10.05 8.27
CA GLY A 18 -3.57 10.90 9.43
C GLY A 18 -2.54 12.03 9.49
N PRO A 19 -2.64 12.94 10.46
CA PRO A 19 -3.76 13.06 11.40
C PRO A 19 -5.08 13.44 10.70
N ILE A 20 -6.25 13.04 11.19
CA ILE A 20 -7.56 13.49 10.66
C ILE A 20 -8.22 14.61 11.50
N ARG A 21 -7.57 15.00 12.59
CA ARG A 21 -7.97 16.05 13.53
C ARG A 21 -6.72 16.83 13.95
N PRO A 22 -6.81 18.16 14.13
CA PRO A 22 -5.67 18.98 14.55
C PRO A 22 -5.08 18.60 15.90
N VAL A 23 -5.90 18.11 16.84
CA VAL A 23 -5.47 17.77 18.20
C VAL A 23 -5.64 16.29 18.45
N GLU A 24 -4.53 15.61 18.74
CA GLU A 24 -4.52 14.23 19.21
C GLU A 24 -5.06 14.14 20.65
N ARG A 25 -5.87 13.11 20.90
CA ARG A 25 -6.43 12.84 22.23
C ARG A 25 -6.17 11.37 22.57
N PRO A 26 -5.67 11.06 23.78
CA PRO A 26 -5.46 9.68 24.21
C PRO A 26 -6.74 8.84 24.05
N GLY A 27 -6.60 7.64 23.48
CA GLY A 27 -7.72 6.71 23.26
C GLY A 27 -8.63 7.03 22.07
N ILE A 28 -8.39 8.11 21.33
CA ILE A 28 -9.14 8.46 20.12
C ILE A 28 -8.26 8.29 18.89
N MET A 29 -8.68 7.41 17.98
CA MET A 29 -8.00 7.23 16.69
C MET A 29 -7.96 8.54 15.91
N ASN A 30 -6.75 8.95 15.52
CA ASN A 30 -6.53 10.12 14.66
C ASN A 30 -6.09 9.72 13.25
N GLN A 31 -6.48 8.53 12.81
CA GLN A 31 -6.22 8.02 11.47
C GLN A 31 -7.47 7.34 10.93
N ARG A 32 -7.57 7.21 9.60
CA ARG A 32 -8.62 6.44 8.93
C ARG A 32 -8.09 5.78 7.66
N PRO A 33 -8.80 4.81 7.08
CA PRO A 33 -8.45 4.28 5.77
C PRO A 33 -8.46 5.34 4.67
N HIS A 34 -7.61 5.15 3.66
CA HIS A 34 -7.44 6.12 2.58
C HIS A 34 -7.31 5.45 1.21
N GLN A 35 -7.99 6.02 0.22
CA GLN A 35 -7.84 5.64 -1.18
C GLN A 35 -6.62 6.33 -1.79
N ALA A 36 -5.70 5.53 -2.32
CA ALA A 36 -4.52 6.01 -2.98
C ALA A 36 -4.13 5.07 -4.12
N THR A 37 -3.41 5.60 -5.10
CA THR A 37 -2.78 4.79 -6.15
C THR A 37 -1.38 4.39 -5.68
N VAL A 38 -1.05 3.12 -5.85
CA VAL A 38 0.25 2.54 -5.52
C VAL A 38 0.81 1.88 -6.77
N THR A 39 1.97 2.35 -7.20
CA THR A 39 2.74 1.71 -8.27
C THR A 39 3.74 0.74 -7.65
N VAL A 40 3.80 -0.50 -8.17
CA VAL A 40 4.80 -1.50 -7.78
C VAL A 40 5.78 -1.67 -8.92
N VAL A 41 7.06 -1.57 -8.61
CA VAL A 41 8.15 -1.79 -9.56
C VAL A 41 9.00 -2.99 -9.15
N ASP A 42 9.65 -3.63 -10.12
CA ASP A 42 10.67 -4.64 -9.86
C ASP A 42 12.00 -4.00 -9.37
N GLN A 43 13.02 -4.84 -9.14
CA GLN A 43 14.33 -4.39 -8.70
C GLN A 43 15.06 -3.50 -9.73
N ASN A 44 14.68 -3.58 -11.01
CA ASN A 44 15.23 -2.75 -12.08
C ASN A 44 14.47 -1.43 -12.23
N GLY A 45 13.44 -1.19 -11.39
CA GLY A 45 12.60 -0.01 -11.44
C GLY A 45 11.52 -0.06 -12.53
N GLN A 46 11.29 -1.21 -13.17
CA GLN A 46 10.25 -1.38 -14.17
C GLN A 46 8.88 -1.55 -13.49
N PRO A 47 7.84 -0.77 -13.87
CA PRO A 47 6.49 -0.98 -13.37
C PRO A 47 5.97 -2.37 -13.71
N VAL A 48 5.53 -3.12 -12.70
CA VAL A 48 4.97 -4.46 -12.85
C VAL A 48 3.49 -4.51 -12.49
N ALA A 49 3.01 -3.57 -11.67
CA ALA A 49 1.61 -3.40 -11.32
C ALA A 49 1.33 -1.97 -10.88
N GLN A 50 0.07 -1.55 -11.03
CA GLN A 50 -0.47 -0.36 -10.40
C GLN A 50 -1.84 -0.73 -9.83
N VAL A 51 -2.11 -0.31 -8.59
CA VAL A 51 -3.37 -0.61 -7.92
C VAL A 51 -3.93 0.66 -7.27
N HIS A 52 -5.25 0.75 -7.24
CA HIS A 52 -5.95 1.75 -6.45
C HIS A 52 -6.57 1.08 -5.23
N SER A 53 -6.29 1.59 -4.02
CA SER A 53 -6.90 1.04 -2.81
C SER A 53 -8.39 1.33 -2.74
N GLY A 54 -9.12 0.41 -2.10
CA GLY A 54 -10.56 0.52 -1.85
C GLY A 54 -10.88 1.62 -0.84
N THR A 55 -12.17 1.92 -0.69
CA THR A 55 -12.69 2.91 0.28
C THR A 55 -12.35 2.57 1.74
N ASP A 56 -12.12 1.29 2.00
CA ASP A 56 -11.61 0.71 3.25
C ASP A 56 -10.07 0.73 3.33
N GLY A 57 -9.40 1.37 2.38
CA GLY A 57 -7.94 1.47 2.25
C GLY A 57 -7.25 0.16 1.87
N GLN A 58 -7.99 -0.92 1.61
CA GLN A 58 -7.39 -2.22 1.31
C GLN A 58 -7.03 -2.34 -0.17
N PHE A 59 -5.96 -3.08 -0.46
CA PHE A 59 -5.63 -3.51 -1.81
C PHE A 59 -4.95 -4.89 -1.80
N ARG A 60 -5.03 -5.58 -2.94
CA ARG A 60 -4.38 -6.88 -3.14
C ARG A 60 -3.77 -6.95 -4.53
N ILE A 61 -2.50 -7.35 -4.61
CA ILE A 61 -1.75 -7.48 -5.85
C ILE A 61 -1.16 -8.90 -5.89
N PRO A 62 -1.71 -9.81 -6.72
CA PRO A 62 -1.08 -11.09 -6.99
C PRO A 62 0.27 -10.86 -7.67
N LEU A 63 1.35 -11.40 -7.11
CA LEU A 63 2.71 -11.28 -7.65
C LEU A 63 3.43 -12.61 -7.49
N LYS A 64 4.38 -12.87 -8.39
CA LYS A 64 5.30 -14.01 -8.24
C LYS A 64 6.23 -13.78 -7.02
N PRO A 65 6.82 -14.84 -6.45
CA PRO A 65 7.88 -14.67 -5.47
C PRO A 65 9.02 -13.81 -6.04
N GLY A 66 9.49 -12.86 -5.24
CA GLY A 66 10.47 -11.87 -5.70
C GLY A 66 10.56 -10.67 -4.76
N THR A 67 11.45 -9.74 -5.08
CA THR A 67 11.57 -8.48 -4.35
C THR A 67 11.11 -7.33 -5.23
N TYR A 68 10.28 -6.47 -4.64
CA TYR A 68 9.63 -5.36 -5.31
C TYR A 68 9.82 -4.08 -4.51
N ILE A 69 9.60 -2.94 -5.17
CA ILE A 69 9.54 -1.63 -4.53
C ILE A 69 8.13 -1.09 -4.73
N MET A 70 7.45 -0.81 -3.62
CA MET A 70 6.17 -0.11 -3.63
C MET A 70 6.41 1.40 -3.62
N ARG A 71 5.74 2.11 -4.52
CA ARG A 71 5.78 3.56 -4.69
C ARG A 71 4.35 4.10 -4.56
N PRO A 72 3.93 4.48 -3.35
CA PRO A 72 2.65 5.15 -3.16
C PRO A 72 2.69 6.54 -3.80
N GLU A 73 1.63 6.91 -4.49
CA GLU A 73 1.58 8.15 -5.27
C GLU A 73 1.07 9.32 -4.42
N SER A 74 1.58 10.52 -4.70
CA SER A 74 1.22 11.77 -4.03
C SER A 74 1.24 12.91 -5.06
N PRO A 75 0.14 13.14 -5.80
CA PRO A 75 0.13 14.08 -6.94
C PRO A 75 0.28 15.56 -6.54
N GLY A 76 0.16 15.90 -5.26
CA GLY A 76 0.32 17.26 -4.74
C GLY A 76 1.10 17.31 -3.43
N ASN A 77 1.09 18.47 -2.78
CA ASN A 77 1.79 18.69 -1.51
C ASN A 77 1.22 17.85 -0.36
N TYR A 78 -0.08 17.58 -0.39
CA TYR A 78 -0.78 16.72 0.57
C TYR A 78 -1.95 15.99 -0.13
N PRO A 79 -2.36 14.81 0.40
CA PRO A 79 -1.68 14.07 1.46
C PRO A 79 -0.34 13.52 0.98
N ARG A 80 0.69 13.57 1.83
CA ARG A 80 2.03 13.07 1.49
C ARG A 80 2.08 11.57 1.63
N ALA A 81 2.44 10.90 0.55
CA ALA A 81 2.78 9.49 0.57
C ALA A 81 3.97 9.21 1.51
N PRO A 82 4.03 8.04 2.16
CA PRO A 82 5.24 7.60 2.82
C PRO A 82 6.35 7.34 1.80
N GLN A 83 7.58 7.17 2.28
CA GLN A 83 8.69 6.74 1.42
C GLN A 83 8.39 5.39 0.76
N HIS A 84 9.03 5.14 -0.38
CA HIS A 84 8.98 3.84 -1.03
C HIS A 84 9.40 2.70 -0.10
N GLN A 85 8.73 1.57 -0.20
CA GLN A 85 8.99 0.40 0.65
C GLN A 85 9.48 -0.76 -0.20
N VAL A 86 10.58 -1.38 0.21
CA VAL A 86 11.03 -2.66 -0.36
C VAL A 86 10.23 -3.79 0.27
N VAL A 87 9.67 -4.66 -0.55
CA VAL A 87 8.81 -5.77 -0.11
C VAL A 87 9.28 -7.06 -0.77
N THR A 88 9.51 -8.09 0.04
CA THR A 88 9.82 -9.44 -0.46
C THR A 88 8.55 -10.28 -0.44
N VAL A 89 8.09 -10.67 -1.62
CA VAL A 89 6.99 -11.62 -1.81
C VAL A 89 7.57 -13.02 -1.76
N ILE A 90 7.04 -13.86 -0.87
CA ILE A 90 7.43 -15.27 -0.77
C ILE A 90 6.28 -16.17 -1.22
N GLN A 91 6.63 -17.32 -1.79
CA GLN A 91 5.68 -18.26 -2.38
C GLN A 91 4.59 -18.70 -1.40
N ASN A 92 3.38 -18.86 -1.93
CA ASN A 92 2.17 -19.36 -1.26
C ASN A 92 1.69 -18.52 -0.06
N ARG A 93 1.96 -17.20 -0.04
CA ARG A 93 1.31 -16.28 0.90
C ARG A 93 1.25 -14.84 0.39
N PHE A 94 0.36 -14.05 1.00
CA PHE A 94 0.38 -12.60 0.88
C PHE A 94 1.29 -11.96 1.92
N THR A 95 2.17 -11.09 1.45
CA THR A 95 3.00 -10.22 2.28
C THR A 95 2.18 -8.99 2.64
N HIS A 96 2.06 -8.72 3.94
CA HIS A 96 1.22 -7.65 4.45
C HIS A 96 2.02 -6.36 4.60
N VAL A 97 1.45 -5.24 4.15
CA VAL A 97 2.08 -3.93 4.20
C VAL A 97 1.10 -2.86 4.68
N THR A 98 1.63 -1.78 5.26
CA THR A 98 0.83 -0.62 5.64
C THR A 98 1.47 0.64 5.10
N LEU A 99 0.68 1.46 4.41
CA LEU A 99 1.09 2.73 3.85
C LEU A 99 0.40 3.85 4.62
N ALA A 100 1.17 4.60 5.41
CA ALA A 100 0.66 5.70 6.22
C ALA A 100 0.92 7.04 5.53
N TYR A 101 -0.14 7.65 4.99
CA TYR A 101 -0.11 8.98 4.41
C TYR A 101 -0.20 10.06 5.50
N ASP A 102 0.58 11.11 5.33
CA ASP A 102 0.51 12.32 6.15
C ASP A 102 -0.49 13.32 5.53
N SER A 103 -1.54 13.67 6.28
CA SER A 103 -2.56 14.61 5.84
C SER A 103 -2.10 16.07 5.81
N GLY A 104 -1.05 16.41 6.56
CA GLY A 104 -0.58 17.78 6.77
C GLY A 104 -1.36 18.59 7.81
N ILE A 105 -2.36 18.00 8.47
CA ILE A 105 -3.11 18.62 9.58
C ILE A 105 -2.19 18.73 10.81
N ARG A 106 -2.32 19.84 11.55
CA ARG A 106 -1.51 20.18 12.74
C ARG A 106 -2.20 21.25 13.57
#